data_AF-A0A2V9AIW7-F1
#
_entry.id   AF-A0A2V9AIW7-F1
#
_cell.length_a   1.000
_cell.length_b   1.000
_cell.length_c   1.000
_cell.angle_alpha   90.00
_cell.angle_beta   90.00
_cell.angle_gamma   90.00
#
_symmetry.space_group_name_H-M   'P 1'
#
loop_
_entity.id
_entity.type
_entity.pdbx_description
1 polymer ?
#
loop_
_entity_poly.entity_id
_entity_poly.type
_entity_poly.pdbx_seq_one_letter_code
_entity_poly.pdbx_strand_id
1 'polypeptide(L)'
;MQETQPSPDMNSRAVAVLRIGVGTLFLIFGEYKVFGTQFTLHGGFQYWINRFLEGGAYPVMAPVLRGFVLAHATPIAFLVAYGELAIGIALIFGILVRPASVGGLIFMITLLFSSDYPGASAPFWQYFGASLSHSVFILCFVALLIGRADAAWSVKTLRGNHS
;
A
#
# COMPACT_ATOMS: atom_id res chain seq x y z
N MET A 1 -36.07 15.97 -21.84
CA MET A 1 -34.76 15.58 -22.38
C MET A 1 -34.06 14.79 -21.29
N GLN A 2 -33.92 13.47 -21.44
CA GLN A 2 -33.14 12.66 -20.51
C GLN A 2 -31.66 13.01 -20.73
N GLU A 3 -31.05 13.65 -19.75
CA GLU A 3 -29.64 13.97 -19.75
C GLU A 3 -28.87 12.65 -19.56
N THR A 4 -28.52 11.98 -20.66
CA THR A 4 -27.63 10.82 -20.64
C THR A 4 -26.30 11.27 -20.05
N GLN A 5 -26.08 10.93 -18.77
CA GLN A 5 -24.79 11.12 -18.10
C GLN A 5 -23.71 10.47 -18.98
N PRO A 6 -22.61 11.16 -19.29
CA PRO A 6 -21.58 10.62 -20.15
C PRO A 6 -21.05 9.32 -19.54
N SER A 7 -21.09 8.24 -20.32
CA SER A 7 -20.53 6.96 -19.90
C SER A 7 -19.09 7.17 -19.44
N PRO A 8 -18.65 6.60 -18.30
CA PRO A 8 -17.30 6.80 -17.81
C PRO A 8 -16.32 6.42 -18.91
N ASP A 9 -15.43 7.34 -19.22
CA ASP A 9 -14.42 7.22 -20.26
C ASP A 9 -13.54 5.98 -19.99
N MET A 10 -12.96 5.43 -21.06
CA MET A 10 -12.14 4.21 -20.99
C MET A 10 -11.04 4.32 -19.92
N ASN A 11 -10.48 5.52 -19.74
CA ASN A 11 -9.43 5.79 -18.77
C ASN A 11 -9.97 5.71 -17.33
N SER A 12 -11.15 6.27 -17.06
CA SER A 12 -11.83 6.11 -15.76
C SER A 12 -12.10 4.65 -15.41
N ARG A 13 -12.47 3.80 -16.38
CA ARG A 13 -12.65 2.36 -16.15
C ARG A 13 -11.33 1.65 -15.87
N ALA A 14 -10.27 1.98 -16.62
CA ALA A 14 -8.94 1.40 -16.42
C ALA A 14 -8.39 1.72 -15.01
N VAL A 15 -8.54 2.98 -14.57
CA VAL A 15 -8.13 3.41 -13.22
C VAL A 15 -8.98 2.72 -12.14
N ALA A 16 -10.28 2.48 -12.37
CA ALA A 16 -11.13 1.75 -11.43
C ALA A 16 -10.73 0.26 -11.32
N VAL A 17 -10.37 -0.40 -12.42
CA VAL A 17 -9.82 -1.77 -12.40
C VAL A 17 -8.50 -1.81 -11.65
N LEU A 18 -7.60 -0.86 -11.91
CA LEU A 18 -6.34 -0.74 -11.18
C LEU A 18 -6.57 -0.57 -9.68
N ARG A 19 -7.52 0.29 -9.30
CA ARG A 19 -7.92 0.53 -7.90
C ARG A 19 -8.36 -0.76 -7.22
N ILE A 20 -9.26 -1.51 -7.87
CA ILE A 20 -9.79 -2.77 -7.32
C ILE A 20 -8.66 -3.79 -7.22
N GLY A 21 -7.84 -3.96 -8.26
CA GLY A 21 -6.73 -4.92 -8.25
C GLY A 21 -5.71 -4.64 -7.14
N VAL A 22 -5.28 -3.38 -6.99
CA VAL A 22 -4.38 -2.96 -5.90
C VAL A 22 -5.05 -3.18 -4.54
N GLY A 23 -6.32 -2.82 -4.41
CA GLY A 23 -7.10 -3.03 -3.20
C GLY A 23 -7.21 -4.51 -2.81
N THR A 24 -7.44 -5.40 -3.77
CA THR A 24 -7.49 -6.86 -3.54
C THR A 24 -6.16 -7.41 -3.05
N LEU A 25 -5.04 -6.99 -3.63
CA LEU A 25 -3.70 -7.41 -3.17
C LEU A 25 -3.45 -6.97 -1.72
N PHE A 26 -3.79 -5.73 -1.39
CA PHE A 26 -3.69 -5.22 -0.03
C PHE A 26 -4.63 -5.93 0.96
N LEU A 27 -5.82 -6.32 0.52
CA LEU A 27 -6.75 -7.09 1.34
C LEU A 27 -6.19 -8.49 1.65
N ILE A 28 -5.62 -9.18 0.65
CA ILE A 28 -4.99 -10.50 0.84
C ILE A 28 -3.79 -10.40 1.80
N PHE A 29 -2.95 -9.37 1.66
CA PHE A 29 -1.82 -9.18 2.57
C PHE A 29 -2.26 -8.79 3.98
N GLY A 30 -3.26 -7.92 4.09
CA GLY A 30 -3.81 -7.46 5.35
C GLY A 30 -4.53 -8.58 6.11
N GLU A 31 -5.39 -9.36 5.46
CA GLU A 31 -6.13 -10.45 6.09
C GLU A 31 -5.18 -11.49 6.68
N TYR A 32 -4.15 -11.89 5.91
CA TYR A 32 -3.17 -12.87 6.37
C TYR A 32 -2.44 -12.39 7.63
N LYS A 33 -2.15 -11.09 7.71
CA LYS A 33 -1.44 -10.49 8.87
C LYS A 33 -2.34 -10.22 10.07
N VAL A 34 -3.61 -9.88 9.85
CA VAL A 34 -4.58 -9.61 10.93
C VAL A 34 -5.10 -10.90 11.53
N PHE A 35 -5.47 -11.88 10.70
CA PHE A 35 -6.00 -13.17 11.16
C PHE A 35 -4.89 -14.16 11.50
N GLY A 36 -3.74 -14.07 10.84
CA GLY A 36 -2.53 -14.78 11.21
C GLY A 36 -1.87 -14.13 12.43
N THR A 37 -2.22 -14.59 13.63
CA THR A 37 -1.63 -14.13 14.90
C THR A 37 -0.10 -14.27 14.97
N GLN A 38 0.51 -14.97 14.01
CA GLN A 38 1.96 -15.11 13.86
C GLN A 38 2.65 -13.77 13.59
N PHE A 39 2.05 -12.90 12.77
CA PHE A 39 2.65 -11.62 12.41
C PHE A 39 2.64 -10.63 13.59
N THR A 40 1.53 -10.57 14.34
CA THR A 40 1.29 -9.56 15.39
C THR A 40 1.70 -10.01 16.79
N LEU A 41 1.50 -11.28 17.16
CA LEU A 41 1.66 -11.75 18.54
C LEU A 41 2.85 -12.69 18.76
N HIS A 42 3.32 -13.40 17.72
CA HIS A 42 4.38 -14.42 17.86
C HIS A 42 5.74 -13.96 17.32
N GLY A 43 5.99 -12.64 17.29
CA GLY A 43 7.27 -12.09 16.88
C GLY A 43 7.54 -12.12 15.38
N GLY A 44 6.56 -12.48 14.53
CA GLY A 44 6.73 -12.47 13.07
C GLY A 44 7.13 -11.09 12.53
N PHE A 45 6.55 -10.00 13.06
CA PHE A 45 6.98 -8.65 12.72
C PHE A 45 8.45 -8.38 13.09
N GLN A 46 8.88 -8.77 14.29
CA GLN A 46 10.27 -8.61 14.73
C GLN A 46 11.24 -9.41 13.84
N TYR A 47 10.86 -10.61 13.41
CA TYR A 47 11.63 -11.41 12.46
C TYR A 47 11.86 -10.65 11.14
N TRP A 48 10.80 -10.07 10.57
CA TRP A 48 10.91 -9.27 9.33
C TRP A 48 11.80 -8.03 9.52
N ILE A 49 11.65 -7.30 10.63
CA ILE A 49 12.49 -6.12 10.91
C ILE A 49 13.96 -6.50 11.10
N ASN A 50 14.25 -7.60 11.79
CA ASN A 50 15.63 -8.08 11.91
C ASN A 50 16.20 -8.49 10.55
N ARG A 51 15.42 -9.20 9.73
CA ARG A 51 15.81 -9.55 8.35
C ARG A 51 16.10 -8.31 7.49
N PHE A 52 15.32 -7.25 7.65
CA PHE A 52 15.57 -5.96 7.01
C PHE A 52 16.89 -5.35 7.48
N LEU A 53 17.17 -5.40 8.79
CA LEU A 53 18.41 -4.90 9.38
C LEU A 53 19.66 -5.71 9.01
N GLU A 54 19.51 -6.98 8.64
CA GLU A 54 20.62 -7.87 8.27
C GLU A 54 21.20 -7.56 6.88
N GLY A 55 20.41 -7.00 5.95
CA GLY A 55 20.92 -6.78 4.59
C GLY A 55 20.09 -5.93 3.65
N GLY A 56 19.02 -5.29 4.12
CA GLY A 56 18.10 -4.53 3.25
C GLY A 56 17.78 -3.10 3.72
N ALA A 57 18.09 -2.73 4.96
CA ALA A 57 17.76 -1.42 5.49
C ALA A 57 18.77 -0.35 5.05
N TYR A 58 18.25 0.79 4.60
CA TYR A 58 19.09 1.96 4.38
C TYR A 58 19.73 2.43 5.70
N PRO A 59 20.97 2.94 5.69
CA PRO A 59 21.67 3.38 6.91
C PRO A 59 20.90 4.42 7.74
N VAL A 60 20.11 5.28 7.09
CA VAL A 60 19.27 6.29 7.74
C VAL A 60 18.07 5.67 8.45
N MET A 61 17.52 4.57 7.91
CA MET A 61 16.34 3.90 8.44
C MET A 61 16.69 2.85 9.51
N ALA A 62 17.88 2.27 9.45
CA ALA A 62 18.37 1.29 10.43
C ALA A 62 18.24 1.73 11.92
N PRO A 63 18.61 2.95 12.34
CA PRO A 63 18.42 3.38 13.73
C PRO A 63 16.95 3.55 14.11
N VAL A 64 16.08 3.95 13.18
CA VAL A 64 14.63 4.07 13.43
C VAL A 64 14.02 2.68 13.62
N LEU A 65 14.40 1.73 12.76
CA LEU A 65 13.95 0.34 12.86
C LEU A 65 14.38 -0.31 14.18
N ARG A 66 15.63 -0.10 14.60
CA ARG A 66 16.15 -0.66 15.87
C ARG A 66 15.61 0.05 17.10
N GLY A 67 15.64 1.38 17.12
CA GLY A 67 15.36 2.17 18.33
C GLY A 67 13.88 2.42 18.57
N PHE A 68 13.09 2.62 17.51
CA PHE A 68 11.67 2.94 17.63
C PHE A 68 10.78 1.76 17.28
N VAL A 69 11.03 1.12 16.12
CA VAL A 69 10.14 0.08 15.59
C VAL A 69 10.22 -1.21 16.39
N LEU A 70 11.41 -1.72 16.71
CA LEU A 70 11.56 -2.90 17.55
C LEU A 70 11.09 -2.67 19.00
N ALA A 71 11.33 -1.48 19.56
CA ALA A 71 10.86 -1.12 20.89
C ALA A 71 9.32 -1.13 21.01
N HIS A 72 8.62 -0.83 19.91
CA HIS A 72 7.16 -0.81 19.82
C HIS A 72 6.65 -1.84 18.80
N ALA A 73 7.31 -3.01 18.73
CA ALA A 73 7.06 -4.00 17.68
C ALA A 73 5.60 -4.45 17.59
N THR A 74 4.97 -4.77 18.71
CA THR A 74 3.58 -5.25 18.74
C THR A 74 2.57 -4.19 18.28
N PRO A 75 2.51 -2.97 18.86
CA PRO A 75 1.57 -1.96 18.40
C PRO A 75 1.83 -1.52 16.96
N ILE A 76 3.09 -1.48 16.50
CA ILE A 76 3.41 -1.17 15.11
C ILE A 76 3.00 -2.31 14.18
N ALA A 77 3.19 -3.58 14.58
CA ALA A 77 2.72 -4.72 13.81
C ALA A 77 1.20 -4.67 13.57
N PHE A 78 0.44 -4.32 14.61
CA PHE A 78 -1.01 -4.10 14.49
C PHE A 78 -1.33 -2.91 13.59
N LEU A 79 -0.65 -1.77 13.76
CA LEU A 79 -0.84 -0.59 12.93
C LEU A 79 -0.61 -0.90 11.44
N VAL A 80 0.45 -1.66 11.14
CA VAL A 80 0.78 -2.08 9.77
C VAL A 80 -0.28 -3.04 9.23
N ALA A 81 -0.63 -4.09 9.98
CA ALA A 81 -1.59 -5.11 9.54
C ALA A 81 -2.99 -4.51 9.28
N TYR A 82 -3.50 -3.72 10.24
CA TYR A 82 -4.78 -3.04 10.08
C TYR A 82 -4.73 -1.91 9.06
N GLY A 83 -3.59 -1.24 8.91
CA GLY A 83 -3.37 -0.21 7.90
C GLY A 83 -3.47 -0.78 6.48
N GLU A 84 -2.78 -1.88 6.21
CA GLU A 84 -2.85 -2.58 4.92
C GLU A 84 -4.28 -3.06 4.62
N LEU A 85 -4.95 -3.65 5.61
CA LEU A 85 -6.33 -4.11 5.46
C LEU A 85 -7.29 -2.93 5.19
N ALA A 86 -7.15 -1.82 5.93
CA ALA A 86 -7.97 -0.63 5.76
C ALA A 86 -7.77 0.02 4.38
N ILE A 87 -6.53 0.08 3.89
CA ILE A 87 -6.22 0.56 2.53
C ILE A 87 -6.89 -0.35 1.49
N GLY A 88 -6.77 -1.67 1.63
CA GLY A 88 -7.40 -2.64 0.73
C GLY A 88 -8.91 -2.46 0.64
N ILE A 89 -9.59 -2.37 1.79
CA ILE A 89 -11.03 -2.14 1.89
C ILE A 89 -11.40 -0.79 1.24
N ALA A 90 -10.71 0.30 1.60
CA ALA A 90 -10.99 1.64 1.07
C ALA A 90 -10.88 1.70 -0.46
N LEU A 91 -9.86 1.05 -1.04
CA LEU A 91 -9.67 0.99 -2.48
C LEU A 91 -10.73 0.13 -3.19
N ILE A 92 -11.08 -1.04 -2.65
CA ILE A 92 -12.10 -1.93 -3.24
C ILE A 92 -13.45 -1.21 -3.30
N PHE A 93 -13.91 -0.69 -2.16
CA PHE A 93 -15.21 -0.01 -2.08
C PHE A 93 -15.20 1.40 -2.70
N GLY A 94 -14.02 1.93 -3.04
CA GLY A 94 -13.89 3.26 -3.61
C GLY A 94 -14.30 4.35 -2.60
N ILE A 95 -14.15 4.10 -1.30
CA ILE A 95 -14.46 5.02 -0.20
C ILE A 95 -13.12 5.52 0.34
N LEU A 96 -12.96 6.84 0.49
CA LEU A 96 -11.71 7.42 1.00
C LEU A 96 -10.46 7.03 0.16
N VAL A 97 -10.64 6.84 -1.15
CA VAL A 97 -9.57 6.42 -2.09
C VAL A 97 -8.34 7.33 -2.00
N ARG A 98 -8.53 8.65 -1.92
CA ARG A 98 -7.42 9.60 -1.80
C ARG A 98 -6.59 9.40 -0.53
N PRO A 99 -7.15 9.49 0.69
CA PRO A 99 -6.37 9.25 1.90
C PRO A 99 -5.81 7.82 1.98
N ALA A 100 -6.54 6.80 1.48
CA ALA A 100 -6.02 5.44 1.38
C ALA A 100 -4.79 5.34 0.46
N SER A 101 -4.82 6.03 -0.69
CA SER A 101 -3.68 6.07 -1.61
C SER A 101 -2.49 6.85 -1.04
N VAL A 102 -2.72 7.94 -0.31
CA VAL A 102 -1.64 8.65 0.42
C VAL A 102 -1.03 7.75 1.49
N GLY A 103 -1.85 7.06 2.28
CA GLY A 103 -1.39 6.12 3.31
C GLY A 103 -0.59 4.97 2.71
N GLY A 104 -1.10 4.35 1.64
CA GLY A 104 -0.41 3.29 0.90
C GLY A 104 0.90 3.73 0.28
N LEU A 105 0.95 4.96 -0.27
CA LEU A 105 2.17 5.56 -0.80
C LEU A 105 3.23 5.74 0.29
N ILE A 106 2.87 6.35 1.43
CA ILE A 106 3.79 6.54 2.57
C ILE A 106 4.29 5.19 3.09
N PHE A 107 3.38 4.22 3.21
CA PHE A 107 3.71 2.88 3.66
C PHE A 107 4.70 2.18 2.73
N MET A 108 4.48 2.22 1.41
CA MET A 108 5.38 1.61 0.43
C MET A 108 6.74 2.29 0.37
N ILE A 109 6.78 3.63 0.49
CA ILE A 109 8.05 4.37 0.60
C ILE A 109 8.82 3.95 1.87
N THR A 110 8.10 3.81 3.00
CA THR A 110 8.72 3.38 4.26
C THR A 110 9.32 1.98 4.13
N LEU A 111 8.63 1.04 3.49
CA LEU A 111 9.13 -0.31 3.23
C LEU A 111 10.33 -0.30 2.28
N LEU A 112 10.32 0.54 1.25
CA LEU A 112 11.43 0.70 0.31
C LEU A 112 12.72 1.10 1.03
N PHE A 113 12.65 2.10 1.90
CA PHE A 113 13.80 2.50 2.71
C PHE A 113 14.17 1.49 3.80
N SER A 114 13.22 0.65 4.21
CA SER A 114 13.45 -0.35 5.24
C SER A 114 14.07 -1.64 4.71
N SER A 115 13.86 -2.01 3.44
CA SER A 115 14.17 -3.36 2.95
C SER A 115 14.92 -3.47 1.62
N ASP A 116 14.96 -2.42 0.80
CA ASP A 116 15.48 -2.49 -0.58
C ASP A 116 16.83 -1.78 -0.78
N TYR A 117 17.74 -1.86 0.19
CA TYR A 117 19.10 -1.35 0.05
C TYR A 117 20.06 -2.40 -0.52
N PRO A 118 20.45 -2.32 -1.81
CA PRO A 118 21.38 -3.28 -2.44
C PRO A 118 22.86 -3.07 -2.05
N GLY A 119 23.19 -2.02 -1.29
CA GLY A 119 24.56 -1.70 -0.87
C GLY A 119 25.18 -0.48 -1.56
N ALA A 120 26.12 0.18 -0.88
CA ALA A 120 26.68 1.48 -1.30
C ALA A 120 27.41 1.46 -2.65
N SER A 121 27.95 0.30 -3.02
CA SER A 121 28.69 0.05 -4.27
C SER A 121 27.85 -0.65 -5.35
N ALA A 122 26.55 -0.84 -5.11
CA ALA A 122 25.66 -1.50 -6.06
C ALA A 122 25.42 -0.62 -7.30
N PRO A 123 25.38 -1.20 -8.50
CA PRO A 123 24.93 -0.50 -9.70
C PRO A 123 23.51 0.02 -9.57
N PHE A 124 23.21 1.16 -10.21
CA PHE A 124 21.90 1.82 -10.15
C PHE A 124 20.70 0.89 -10.47
N TRP A 125 20.85 -0.01 -11.44
CA TRP A 125 19.77 -0.94 -11.82
C TRP A 125 19.42 -1.93 -10.70
N GLN A 126 20.34 -2.25 -9.79
CA GLN A 126 20.07 -3.13 -8.65
C GLN A 126 19.17 -2.46 -7.61
N TYR A 127 19.20 -1.13 -7.51
CA TYR A 127 18.25 -0.38 -6.67
C TYR A 127 16.82 -0.50 -7.19
N PHE A 128 16.64 -0.43 -8.51
CA PHE A 128 15.35 -0.67 -9.15
C PHE A 128 14.90 -2.13 -9.05
N GLY A 129 15.83 -3.08 -9.23
CA GLY A 129 15.53 -4.50 -9.11
C GLY A 129 15.12 -4.90 -7.69
N ALA A 130 15.86 -4.42 -6.68
CA ALA A 130 15.55 -4.68 -5.27
C ALA A 130 14.19 -4.10 -4.87
N SER A 131 13.91 -2.85 -5.28
CA SER A 131 12.66 -2.15 -4.91
C SER A 131 11.48 -2.40 -5.84
N LEU A 132 11.55 -3.38 -6.75
CA LEU A 132 10.54 -3.55 -7.80
C LEU A 132 9.14 -3.80 -7.23
N SER A 133 9.04 -4.61 -6.17
CA SER A 133 7.77 -4.89 -5.48
C SER A 133 7.14 -3.63 -4.91
N HIS A 134 7.92 -2.75 -4.29
CA HIS A 134 7.40 -1.54 -3.64
C HIS A 134 7.19 -0.39 -4.65
N SER A 135 8.09 -0.21 -5.60
CA SER A 135 8.03 0.85 -6.62
C SER A 135 6.83 0.69 -7.56
N VAL A 136 6.46 -0.53 -7.94
CA VAL A 136 5.24 -0.78 -8.72
C VAL A 136 3.99 -0.34 -7.95
N PHE A 137 3.89 -0.66 -6.65
CA PHE A 137 2.76 -0.19 -5.85
C PHE A 137 2.79 1.34 -5.65
N ILE A 138 3.96 1.95 -5.46
CA ILE A 138 4.12 3.41 -5.41
C ILE A 138 3.56 4.05 -6.67
N LEU A 139 3.94 3.55 -7.86
CA LEU A 139 3.44 4.06 -9.13
C LEU A 139 1.92 3.87 -9.26
N CYS A 140 1.39 2.72 -8.83
CA CYS A 140 -0.05 2.48 -8.79
C CYS A 140 -0.77 3.48 -7.88
N PHE A 141 -0.25 3.75 -6.67
CA PHE A 141 -0.84 4.75 -5.76
C PHE A 141 -0.77 6.16 -6.31
N VAL A 142 0.35 6.54 -6.96
CA VAL A 142 0.49 7.81 -7.66
C VAL A 142 -0.53 7.91 -8.80
N ALA A 143 -0.71 6.85 -9.60
CA ALA A 143 -1.72 6.81 -10.65
C ALA A 143 -3.15 6.92 -10.09
N LEU A 144 -3.42 6.35 -8.92
CA LEU A 144 -4.71 6.48 -8.22
C LEU A 144 -4.94 7.86 -7.59
N LEU A 145 -3.87 8.60 -7.27
CA LEU A 145 -3.94 9.97 -6.76
C LEU A 145 -4.14 10.99 -7.89
N ILE A 146 -3.44 10.80 -9.00
CA ILE A 146 -3.51 11.66 -10.20
C ILE A 146 -4.79 11.36 -10.99
N GLY A 147 -5.09 10.07 -11.19
CA GLY A 147 -6.31 9.62 -11.83
C GLY A 147 -7.51 9.91 -10.94
N ARG A 148 -8.65 10.31 -11.55
CA ARG A 148 -9.93 10.41 -10.84
C ARG A 148 -10.47 9.01 -10.53
N ALA A 149 -9.79 8.27 -9.66
CA ALA A 149 -10.11 6.90 -9.31
C ALA A 149 -11.49 6.75 -8.64
N ASP A 150 -12.11 7.85 -8.22
CA ASP A 150 -13.48 7.95 -7.70
C ASP A 150 -14.55 8.22 -8.78
N ALA A 151 -14.17 8.50 -10.04
CA ALA A 151 -15.12 8.88 -11.10
C ALA A 151 -15.98 7.71 -11.59
N ALA A 152 -15.49 6.47 -11.50
CA ALA A 152 -16.21 5.26 -11.92
C ALA A 152 -16.21 4.19 -10.83
N TRP A 153 -17.34 3.47 -10.71
CA TRP A 153 -17.54 2.35 -9.78
C TRP A 153 -17.14 2.65 -8.32
N SER A 154 -17.37 3.88 -7.85
CA SER A 154 -17.35 4.20 -6.43
C SER A 154 -18.77 4.11 -5.86
N VAL A 155 -18.90 3.80 -4.58
CA VAL A 155 -20.18 3.83 -3.85
C VAL A 155 -20.90 5.19 -4.01
N LYS A 156 -20.16 6.30 -4.14
CA LYS A 156 -20.75 7.61 -4.45
C LYS A 156 -21.41 7.66 -5.83
N THR A 157 -20.78 7.10 -6.86
CA THR A 157 -21.33 7.03 -8.21
C THR A 157 -22.57 6.13 -8.27
N LEU A 158 -22.55 5.00 -7.56
CA LEU A 158 -23.71 4.10 -7.48
C LEU A 158 -24.91 4.76 -6.79
N ARG A 159 -24.67 5.57 -5.76
CA ARG A 159 -25.74 6.27 -5.04
C ARG A 159 -26.33 7.44 -5.82
N GLY A 160 -25.54 8.10 -6.69
CA GLY A 160 -26.01 9.15 -7.59
C GLY A 160 -26.85 8.65 -8.79
N ASN A 161 -26.71 7.38 -9.19
CA ASN A 161 -27.53 6.79 -10.25
C ASN A 161 -28.92 6.31 -9.79
N HIS A 162 -29.19 6.31 -8.48
CA HIS A 162 -30.44 5.83 -7.88
C HIS A 162 -31.30 6.95 -7.27
N SER A 163 -30.93 8.22 -7.45
CA SER A 163 -31.70 9.41 -7.03
C SER A 163 -32.18 10.19 -8.25
#